data_AF-A0A1J5HG92-F1
#
_entry.id   AF-A0A1J5HG92-F1
#
_cell.length_a   1.000
_cell.length_b   1.000
_cell.length_c   1.000
_cell.angle_alpha   90.00
_cell.angle_beta   90.00
_cell.angle_gamma   90.00
#
_symmetry.space_group_name_H-M   'P 1'
#
loop_
_entity.id
_entity.type
_entity.pdbx_description
1 polymer ?
#
loop_
_entity_poly.entity_id
_entity_poly.type
_entity_poly.pdbx_seq_one_letter_code
_entity_poly.pdbx_strand_id
1 'polypeptide(L)'
;MSGFAAVALMLGLGLPAAANAEGARIVFDCTGADGTITRFVVAPVETDATGKGPIRVIFSGKTYDGVAASNRGPFQFGTEAEHFALLIEGEADGGGLKAQLHHATATASTLTPFTCETDI
;
A
#
# COMPACT_ATOMS: atom_id res chain seq x y z
N MET A 1 -21.08 -31.41 57.79
CA MET A 1 -20.39 -30.13 57.52
C MET A 1 -19.57 -30.34 56.25
N SER A 2 -20.06 -29.85 55.12
CA SER A 2 -19.41 -30.00 53.81
C SER A 2 -18.37 -28.90 53.64
N GLY A 3 -17.09 -29.25 53.51
CA GLY A 3 -16.01 -28.31 53.19
C GLY A 3 -15.54 -28.52 51.76
N PHE A 4 -15.77 -27.52 50.91
CA PHE A 4 -15.41 -27.52 49.50
C PHE A 4 -13.90 -27.29 49.29
N ALA A 5 -13.33 -28.02 48.33
CA ALA A 5 -11.97 -27.85 47.83
C ALA A 5 -11.81 -26.55 47.03
N ALA A 6 -10.68 -25.87 47.18
CA ALA A 6 -10.28 -24.75 46.32
C ALA A 6 -8.97 -25.09 45.61
N VAL A 7 -9.07 -25.37 44.30
CA VAL A 7 -7.94 -25.54 43.38
C VAL A 7 -7.56 -24.16 42.84
N ALA A 8 -6.34 -23.70 43.11
CA ALA A 8 -5.80 -22.46 42.55
C ALA A 8 -5.16 -22.74 41.18
N LEU A 9 -5.80 -22.27 40.10
CA LEU A 9 -5.24 -22.28 38.75
C LEU A 9 -4.17 -21.17 38.63
N MET A 10 -2.93 -21.57 38.34
CA MET A 10 -1.92 -20.67 37.79
C MET A 10 -2.25 -20.37 36.32
N LEU A 11 -2.52 -19.11 36.00
CA LEU A 11 -2.58 -18.61 34.63
C LEU A 11 -1.38 -17.68 34.41
N GLY A 12 -0.28 -18.27 33.94
CA GLY A 12 0.79 -17.52 33.30
C GLY A 12 0.27 -16.94 31.98
N LEU A 13 -0.02 -15.64 31.98
CA LEU A 13 -0.30 -14.90 30.77
C LEU A 13 1.04 -14.57 30.11
N GLY A 14 1.50 -15.50 29.25
CA GLY A 14 2.47 -15.19 28.23
C GLY A 14 1.93 -14.00 27.42
N LEU A 15 2.75 -12.96 27.29
CA LEU A 15 2.43 -11.77 26.51
C LEU A 15 2.01 -12.22 25.10
N PRO A 16 0.90 -11.69 24.53
CA PRO A 16 0.76 -11.73 23.09
C PRO A 16 1.87 -10.82 22.57
N ALA A 17 2.90 -11.41 21.98
CA ALA A 17 3.72 -10.67 21.03
C ALA A 17 2.74 -10.15 19.98
N ALA A 18 2.45 -8.85 20.04
CA ALA A 18 1.80 -8.15 18.96
C ALA A 18 2.79 -8.19 17.79
N ALA A 19 2.75 -9.29 17.04
CA ALA A 19 3.16 -9.31 15.66
C ALA A 19 2.22 -8.31 14.96
N ASN A 20 2.65 -7.05 14.92
CA ASN A 20 2.00 -6.03 14.12
C ASN A 20 2.06 -6.55 12.68
N ALA A 21 0.87 -6.82 12.14
CA ALA A 21 0.66 -7.42 10.84
C ALA A 21 1.51 -6.73 9.76
N GLU A 22 2.07 -7.55 8.85
CA GLU A 22 2.37 -7.11 7.48
C GLU A 22 1.20 -6.26 6.99
N GLY A 23 1.46 -4.98 6.73
CA GLY A 23 0.43 -3.97 6.52
C GLY A 23 -0.53 -4.38 5.40
N ALA A 24 -1.82 -4.05 5.57
CA ALA A 24 -2.83 -4.36 4.57
C ALA A 24 -2.41 -3.80 3.20
N ARG A 25 -2.50 -4.64 2.16
CA ARG A 25 -2.27 -4.21 0.78
C ARG A 25 -3.27 -3.11 0.42
N ILE A 26 -2.83 -2.14 -0.38
CA ILE A 26 -3.70 -1.12 -0.96
C ILE A 26 -3.78 -1.39 -2.45
N VAL A 27 -4.98 -1.43 -2.99
CA VAL A 27 -5.20 -1.57 -4.43
C VAL A 27 -5.78 -0.28 -4.97
N PHE A 28 -5.18 0.23 -6.05
CA PHE A 28 -5.72 1.32 -6.84
C PHE A 28 -6.14 0.81 -8.21
N ASP A 29 -7.42 0.94 -8.55
CA ASP A 29 -7.90 0.77 -9.91
C ASP A 29 -8.04 2.15 -10.54
N CYS A 30 -7.14 2.47 -11.47
CA CYS A 30 -6.97 3.80 -12.04
C CYS A 30 -7.43 3.84 -13.50
N THR A 31 -8.38 4.72 -13.82
CA THR A 31 -8.88 4.92 -15.18
C THR A 31 -8.18 6.10 -15.84
N GLY A 32 -7.53 5.85 -16.97
CA GLY A 32 -6.86 6.86 -17.79
C GLY A 32 -7.85 7.70 -18.60
N ALA A 33 -7.36 8.76 -19.25
CA ALA A 33 -8.19 9.64 -20.08
C ALA A 33 -8.79 8.93 -21.31
N ASP A 34 -8.19 7.83 -21.75
CA ASP A 34 -8.66 6.95 -22.82
C ASP A 34 -9.69 5.91 -22.35
N GLY A 35 -10.01 5.89 -21.05
CA GLY A 35 -10.89 4.90 -20.42
C GLY A 35 -10.20 3.59 -20.06
N THR A 36 -8.89 3.46 -20.30
CA THR A 36 -8.14 2.25 -19.95
C THR A 36 -7.98 2.15 -18.43
N ILE A 37 -8.32 1.00 -17.87
CA ILE A 37 -8.14 0.70 -16.45
C ILE A 37 -6.74 0.10 -16.21
N THR A 38 -6.02 0.69 -15.26
CA THR A 38 -4.70 0.30 -14.82
C THR A 38 -4.74 -0.01 -13.33
N ARG A 39 -4.39 -1.24 -12.94
CA ARG A 39 -4.37 -1.66 -11.53
C ARG A 39 -2.96 -1.54 -10.94
N PHE A 40 -2.87 -0.94 -9.76
CA PHE A 40 -1.68 -0.90 -8.92
C PHE A 40 -1.97 -1.62 -7.61
N VAL A 41 -1.15 -2.61 -7.25
CA VAL A 41 -1.23 -3.26 -5.93
C VAL A 41 0.01 -2.88 -5.14
N VAL A 42 -0.18 -2.13 -4.06
CA VAL A 42 0.88 -1.69 -3.15
C VAL A 42 0.84 -2.56 -1.90
N ALA A 43 1.87 -3.38 -1.72
CA ALA A 43 2.04 -4.25 -0.56
C ALA A 43 3.15 -3.71 0.35
N PRO A 44 2.85 -3.38 1.61
CA PRO A 44 3.87 -3.06 2.60
C PRO A 44 4.89 -4.19 2.77
N VAL A 45 6.18 -3.85 2.85
CA VAL A 45 7.25 -4.79 3.23
C VAL A 45 7.70 -4.48 4.66
N GLU A 46 8.10 -3.23 4.90
CA GLU A 46 8.53 -2.75 6.22
C GLU A 46 8.14 -1.28 6.40
N THR A 47 6.83 -0.99 6.46
CA THR A 47 6.33 0.37 6.63
C THR A 47 6.11 0.71 8.10
N ASP A 48 6.35 1.98 8.46
CA ASP A 48 5.94 2.50 9.76
C ASP A 48 4.41 2.69 9.86
N ALA A 49 3.94 3.17 11.01
CA ALA A 49 2.50 3.40 11.26
C ALA A 49 1.86 4.45 10.33
N THR A 50 2.66 5.27 9.64
CA THR A 50 2.20 6.26 8.67
C THR A 50 2.19 5.72 7.24
N GLY A 51 2.62 4.47 7.03
CA GLY A 51 2.75 3.85 5.72
C GLY A 51 4.03 4.20 4.99
N LYS A 52 5.00 4.83 5.67
CA LYS A 52 6.28 5.19 5.07
C LYS A 52 7.25 4.03 5.19
N GLY A 53 7.94 3.70 4.10
CA GLY A 53 8.97 2.66 4.10
C GLY A 53 8.99 1.82 2.83
N PRO A 54 9.76 0.73 2.82
CA PRO A 54 9.82 -0.20 1.71
C PRO A 54 8.47 -0.86 1.41
N ILE A 55 8.14 -0.92 0.12
CA ILE A 55 6.93 -1.53 -0.42
C ILE A 55 7.27 -2.40 -1.63
N ARG A 56 6.30 -3.21 -2.04
CA ARG A 56 6.30 -3.92 -3.32
C ARG A 56 5.08 -3.50 -4.13
N VAL A 57 5.29 -3.16 -5.40
CA VAL A 57 4.22 -2.70 -6.30
C VAL A 57 4.05 -3.69 -7.43
N ILE A 58 2.83 -4.19 -7.61
CA ILE A 58 2.45 -4.97 -8.79
C ILE A 58 1.75 -4.02 -9.76
N PHE A 59 2.35 -3.84 -10.94
CA PHE A 59 1.88 -2.93 -11.98
C PHE A 59 2.23 -3.51 -13.35
N SER A 60 1.27 -3.50 -14.29
CA SER A 60 1.45 -4.02 -15.65
C SER A 60 1.99 -5.46 -15.70
N GLY A 61 1.52 -6.32 -14.79
CA GLY A 61 1.94 -7.72 -14.70
C GLY A 61 3.37 -7.93 -14.16
N LYS A 62 4.07 -6.86 -13.80
CA LYS A 62 5.41 -6.88 -13.21
C LYS A 62 5.35 -6.52 -11.73
N THR A 63 6.34 -6.99 -11.00
CA THR A 63 6.52 -6.66 -9.58
C THR A 63 7.78 -5.82 -9.44
N TYR A 64 7.66 -4.71 -8.71
CA TYR A 64 8.74 -3.77 -8.46
C TYR A 64 8.94 -3.59 -6.97
N ASP A 65 10.19 -3.44 -6.56
CA ASP A 65 10.49 -2.90 -5.25
C ASP A 65 10.37 -1.37 -5.29
N GLY A 66 9.97 -0.79 -4.17
CA GLY A 66 9.68 0.62 -4.08
C GLY A 66 9.71 1.16 -2.67
N VAL A 67 9.39 2.44 -2.56
CA VAL A 67 9.29 3.18 -1.30
C VAL A 67 8.00 4.00 -1.32
N ALA A 68 7.25 3.92 -0.23
CA ALA A 68 6.14 4.80 0.05
C ALA A 68 6.59 5.94 0.97
N ALA A 69 6.13 7.16 0.67
CA ALA A 69 6.30 8.30 1.57
C ALA A 69 5.18 8.38 2.63
N SER A 70 4.03 7.74 2.39
CA SER A 70 2.89 7.61 3.30
C SER A 70 1.91 6.53 2.82
N ASN A 71 0.87 6.24 3.61
CA ASN A 71 -0.27 5.38 3.22
C ASN A 71 -1.02 5.86 1.96
N ARG A 72 -0.86 7.12 1.53
CA ARG A 72 -1.46 7.68 0.31
C ARG A 72 -0.41 8.06 -0.75
N GLY A 73 0.82 7.59 -0.57
CA GLY A 73 1.94 7.88 -1.45
C GLY A 73 2.64 9.21 -1.13
N PRO A 74 3.42 9.77 -2.07
CA PRO A 74 3.78 9.16 -3.36
C PRO A 74 4.41 7.77 -3.19
N PHE A 75 4.14 6.90 -4.15
CA PHE A 75 4.71 5.55 -4.24
C PHE A 75 5.73 5.53 -5.36
N GLN A 76 7.01 5.41 -5.02
CA GLN A 76 8.10 5.34 -5.99
C GLN A 76 8.54 3.90 -6.16
N PHE A 77 8.66 3.42 -7.39
CA PHE A 77 9.01 2.03 -7.68
C PHE A 77 9.60 1.93 -9.08
N GLY A 78 10.30 0.83 -9.37
CA GLY A 78 10.87 0.62 -10.70
C GLY A 78 12.17 -0.16 -10.66
N THR A 79 13.01 0.13 -11.63
CA THR A 79 14.35 -0.43 -11.82
C THR A 79 15.32 0.71 -12.11
N GLU A 80 16.62 0.42 -12.21
CA GLU A 80 17.63 1.44 -12.58
C GLU A 80 17.40 2.07 -13.96
N ALA A 81 16.73 1.36 -14.87
CA ALA A 81 16.47 1.83 -16.24
C ALA A 81 15.10 2.51 -16.40
N GLU A 82 14.18 2.27 -15.48
CA GLU A 82 12.76 2.61 -15.61
C GLU A 82 12.17 2.92 -14.23
N HIS A 83 11.81 4.17 -14.00
CA HIS A 83 11.29 4.67 -12.73
C HIS A 83 9.85 5.12 -12.85
N PHE A 84 9.05 4.80 -11.84
CA PHE A 84 7.67 5.20 -11.71
C PHE A 84 7.44 5.92 -10.38
N ALA A 85 6.56 6.91 -10.39
CA ALA A 85 6.01 7.50 -9.18
C ALA A 85 4.49 7.67 -9.33
N LEU A 86 3.71 6.95 -8.52
CA LEU A 86 2.27 7.14 -8.41
C LEU A 86 2.00 8.18 -7.31
N LEU A 87 1.44 9.31 -7.72
CA LEU A 87 1.05 10.41 -6.83
C LEU A 87 -0.47 10.47 -6.74
N ILE A 88 -1.02 10.46 -5.53
CA ILE A 88 -2.41 10.79 -5.27
C ILE A 88 -2.49 12.29 -4.93
N GLU A 89 -3.13 13.07 -5.79
CA GLU A 89 -3.19 14.54 -5.67
C GLU A 89 -4.34 15.03 -4.79
N GLY A 90 -5.34 14.17 -4.57
CA GLY A 90 -6.52 14.48 -3.78
C GLY A 90 -7.76 13.78 -4.31
N GLU A 91 -8.92 14.33 -4.00
CA GLU A 91 -10.21 13.79 -4.43
C GLU A 91 -10.69 14.48 -5.72
N ALA A 92 -11.36 13.71 -6.56
CA ALA A 92 -12.08 14.13 -7.75
C ALA A 92 -13.52 14.48 -7.42
N ASP A 93 -14.11 15.35 -8.25
CA ASP A 93 -15.54 15.62 -8.19
C ASP A 93 -16.28 14.31 -8.51
N GLY A 94 -16.97 13.73 -7.51
CA GLY A 94 -17.60 12.41 -7.62
C GLY A 94 -16.97 11.31 -6.74
N GLY A 95 -15.94 11.61 -5.95
CA GLY A 95 -15.44 10.71 -4.89
C GLY A 95 -14.29 9.79 -5.29
N GLY A 96 -13.87 9.78 -6.56
CA GLY A 96 -12.63 9.13 -6.98
C GLY A 96 -11.39 9.89 -6.49
N LEU A 97 -10.21 9.29 -6.59
CA LEU A 97 -8.92 9.92 -6.29
C LEU A 97 -8.28 10.46 -7.56
N LYS A 98 -7.94 11.74 -7.60
CA LYS A 98 -7.09 12.28 -8.68
C LYS A 98 -5.67 11.75 -8.47
N ALA A 99 -5.09 11.17 -9.51
CA ALA A 99 -3.76 10.62 -9.45
C ALA A 99 -2.95 10.92 -10.70
N GLN A 100 -1.63 10.87 -10.57
CA GLN A 100 -0.70 10.98 -11.67
C GLN A 100 0.35 9.88 -11.56
N LEU A 101 0.61 9.19 -12.67
CA LEU A 101 1.76 8.33 -12.81
C LEU A 101 2.85 9.09 -13.57
N HIS A 102 3.92 9.43 -12.88
CA HIS A 102 5.15 9.81 -13.54
C HIS A 102 5.89 8.54 -13.94
N HIS A 103 6.29 8.45 -15.20
CA HIS A 103 7.12 7.38 -15.73
C HIS A 103 8.34 8.01 -16.41
N ALA A 104 9.53 7.63 -15.96
CA ALA A 104 10.80 8.16 -16.46
C ALA A 104 11.76 7.01 -16.82
N THR A 105 12.44 7.19 -17.94
CA THR A 105 13.57 6.36 -18.40
C THR A 105 14.76 7.27 -18.68
N ALA A 106 15.89 6.71 -19.10
CA ALA A 106 17.07 7.51 -19.45
C ALA A 106 16.83 8.56 -20.56
N THR A 107 15.82 8.35 -21.43
CA THR A 107 15.59 9.20 -22.61
C THR A 107 14.19 9.79 -22.71
N ALA A 108 13.27 9.41 -21.82
CA ALA A 108 11.89 9.85 -21.87
C ALA A 108 11.30 10.07 -20.47
N SER A 109 10.38 11.03 -20.37
CA SER A 109 9.62 11.31 -19.16
C SER A 109 8.19 11.64 -19.55
N THR A 110 7.23 10.89 -19.00
CA THR A 110 5.81 11.06 -19.26
C THR A 110 5.04 11.18 -17.96
N LEU A 111 3.99 12.00 -17.97
CA LEU A 111 3.07 12.16 -16.85
C LEU A 111 1.68 11.77 -17.33
N THR A 112 1.12 10.72 -16.74
CA THR A 112 -0.17 10.18 -17.13
C THR A 112 -1.20 10.46 -16.03
N PRO A 113 -2.24 11.27 -16.30
CA PRO A 113 -3.30 11.51 -15.35
C PRO A 113 -4.25 10.31 -15.25
N PHE A 114 -4.74 10.07 -14.04
CA PHE A 114 -5.68 9.01 -13.70
C PHE A 114 -6.75 9.51 -12.74
N THR A 115 -7.92 8.86 -12.78
CA THR A 115 -8.88 8.84 -11.67
C THR A 115 -8.89 7.43 -11.09
N CYS A 116 -8.54 7.28 -9.81
CA CYS A 116 -8.42 6.00 -9.15
C CYS A 116 -9.52 5.77 -8.11
N GLU A 117 -9.89 4.52 -7.92
CA GLU A 117 -10.66 4.06 -6.77
C GLU A 117 -9.78 3.15 -5.92
N THR A 118 -10.02 3.14 -4.60
CA THR A 118 -9.28 2.26 -3.69
C THR A 118 -10.14 1.05 -3.38
N ASP A 119 -9.63 -0.14 -3.66
CA ASP A 119 -10.26 -1.42 -3.33
C ASP A 119 -9.59 -1.94 -2.06
N ILE A 120 -10.36 -2.03 -0.96
CA ILE A 120 -9.90 -2.43 0.39
C ILE A 120 -10.44 -3.81 0.73
#